data_AF-A0A544ZJ30-F1
#
_entry.id   AF-A0A544ZJ30-F1
#
_cell.length_a   1.000
_cell.length_b   1.000
_cell.length_c   1.000
_cell.angle_alpha   90.00
_cell.angle_beta   90.00
_cell.angle_gamma   90.00
#
_symmetry.space_group_name_H-M   'P 1'
#
loop_
_entity.id
_entity.type
_entity.pdbx_description
1 polymer ?
#
loop_
_entity_poly.entity_id
_entity_poly.type
_entity_poly.pdbx_seq_one_letter_code
_entity_poly.pdbx_strand_id
1 'polypeptide(L)'
;MAYQQGPPGQPPYGPPPGYGYPPQPGYPPQPPPKKSNVGLILAVIGVVLLLLLGGCFAVVVVAANKGAEEVNKAISQLTPFPSFPVDADGPKHEVVFEAEGAGGADSAGNITYTSGFDLKQEAGVSLPFTKSQQLAEGTPIVSLWVQNAADHGTVTCRIKVDGKTVRQAKSTGPYGVCRVQVDSLGE
;
A
#
# COMPACT_ATOMS: atom_id res chain seq x y z
N MET A 1 -5.20 -64.87 36.60
CA MET A 1 -4.26 -65.10 35.48
C MET A 1 -5.04 -64.87 34.19
N ALA A 2 -4.83 -63.72 33.54
CA ALA A 2 -5.54 -63.35 32.31
C ALA A 2 -4.49 -63.21 31.20
N TYR A 3 -4.66 -63.99 30.13
CA TYR A 3 -3.79 -63.95 28.95
C TYR A 3 -4.24 -62.79 28.04
N GLN A 4 -3.32 -61.86 27.76
CA GLN A 4 -3.47 -60.91 26.65
C GLN A 4 -3.08 -61.60 25.34
N GLN A 5 -3.96 -61.55 24.34
CA GLN A 5 -3.63 -61.87 22.94
C GLN A 5 -3.15 -60.59 22.26
N GLY A 6 -1.96 -60.65 21.63
CA GLY A 6 -1.39 -59.55 20.85
C GLY A 6 -1.96 -59.46 19.43
N PRO A 7 -1.90 -58.27 18.78
CA PRO A 7 -2.49 -58.03 17.46
C PRO A 7 -1.66 -58.65 16.31
N PRO A 8 -2.32 -59.03 15.18
CA PRO A 8 -1.67 -59.68 14.04
C PRO A 8 -0.81 -58.70 13.21
N GLY A 9 0.37 -59.17 12.78
CA GLY A 9 1.33 -58.41 11.98
C GLY A 9 0.92 -58.24 10.51
N GLN A 10 1.33 -57.12 9.92
CA GLN A 10 1.12 -56.78 8.51
C GLN A 10 2.29 -57.27 7.62
N PRO A 11 2.02 -57.70 6.36
CA PRO A 11 3.06 -58.19 5.45
C PRO A 11 3.84 -57.07 4.71
N PRO A 12 5.08 -57.34 4.25
CA PRO A 12 5.98 -56.34 3.67
C PRO A 12 5.62 -55.95 2.23
N TYR A 13 5.66 -54.66 1.92
CA TYR A 13 5.44 -54.10 0.58
C TYR A 13 6.75 -54.11 -0.23
N GLY A 14 6.74 -54.71 -1.41
CA GLY A 14 7.90 -54.78 -2.32
C GLY A 14 8.08 -53.51 -3.18
N PRO A 15 9.28 -53.28 -3.75
CA PRO A 15 9.58 -52.10 -4.56
C PRO A 15 9.02 -52.19 -6.00
N PRO A 16 8.62 -51.05 -6.61
CA PRO A 16 8.02 -51.02 -7.95
C PRO A 16 9.05 -51.13 -9.10
N PRO A 17 8.68 -51.69 -10.27
CA PRO A 17 9.59 -51.89 -11.41
C PRO A 17 9.82 -50.61 -12.24
N GLY A 18 11.08 -50.40 -12.65
CA GLY A 18 11.50 -49.28 -13.51
C GLY A 18 11.27 -49.54 -15.00
N TYR A 19 10.69 -48.55 -15.69
CA TYR A 19 10.46 -48.56 -17.14
C TYR A 19 11.51 -47.70 -17.87
N GLY A 20 12.16 -48.27 -18.88
CA GLY A 20 13.15 -47.61 -19.74
C GLY A 20 12.53 -46.77 -20.87
N TYR A 21 13.26 -45.74 -21.31
CA TYR A 21 12.85 -44.79 -22.36
C TYR A 21 13.48 -45.12 -23.73
N PRO A 22 12.73 -44.99 -24.85
CA PRO A 22 13.26 -45.15 -26.21
C PRO A 22 13.90 -43.85 -26.79
N PRO A 23 14.82 -43.95 -27.77
CA PRO A 23 15.54 -42.80 -28.36
C PRO A 23 14.69 -41.99 -29.36
N GLN A 24 14.92 -40.66 -29.42
CA GLN A 24 14.15 -39.72 -30.25
C GLN A 24 14.76 -39.46 -31.66
N PRO A 25 13.94 -39.25 -32.71
CA PRO A 25 14.38 -38.96 -34.08
C PRO A 25 14.83 -37.50 -34.31
N GLY A 26 15.79 -37.29 -35.22
CA GLY A 26 16.40 -36.00 -35.54
C GLY A 26 15.53 -35.02 -36.36
N TYR A 27 15.77 -33.72 -36.16
CA TYR A 27 15.03 -32.61 -36.77
C TYR A 27 15.50 -32.21 -38.18
N PRO A 28 14.59 -31.72 -39.05
CA PRO A 28 14.93 -31.19 -40.38
C PRO A 28 15.53 -29.76 -40.34
N PRO A 29 16.25 -29.34 -41.41
CA PRO A 29 16.90 -28.02 -41.48
C PRO A 29 15.91 -26.85 -41.61
N GLN A 30 16.22 -25.73 -40.95
CA GLN A 30 15.38 -24.52 -40.90
C GLN A 30 15.44 -23.68 -42.19
N PRO A 31 14.33 -23.02 -42.58
CA PRO A 31 14.29 -22.09 -43.71
C PRO A 31 15.01 -20.76 -43.40
N PRO A 32 15.49 -20.04 -44.44
CA PRO A 32 16.27 -18.82 -44.28
C PRO A 32 15.47 -17.68 -43.63
N PRO A 33 16.10 -16.86 -42.75
CA PRO A 33 15.42 -15.82 -42.01
C PRO A 33 14.92 -14.71 -42.93
N LYS A 34 13.64 -14.33 -42.78
CA LYS A 34 13.07 -13.17 -43.47
C LYS A 34 13.55 -11.89 -42.80
N LYS A 35 14.10 -10.97 -43.60
CA LYS A 35 14.46 -9.61 -43.20
C LYS A 35 13.27 -8.93 -42.52
N SER A 36 13.44 -8.58 -41.25
CA SER A 36 12.39 -8.01 -40.44
C SER A 36 12.58 -6.49 -40.35
N ASN A 37 11.49 -5.74 -40.56
CA ASN A 37 11.50 -4.28 -40.46
C ASN A 37 11.42 -3.81 -38.99
N VAL A 38 11.95 -4.60 -38.06
CA VAL A 38 11.85 -4.39 -36.60
C VAL A 38 12.44 -3.05 -36.19
N GLY A 39 13.53 -2.61 -36.82
CA GLY A 39 14.13 -1.30 -36.56
C GLY A 39 13.20 -0.13 -36.89
N LEU A 40 12.42 -0.23 -37.97
CA LEU A 40 11.47 0.81 -38.36
C LEU A 40 10.27 0.85 -37.40
N ILE A 41 9.79 -0.32 -36.97
CA ILE A 41 8.70 -0.42 -35.99
C ILE A 41 9.11 0.18 -34.64
N LEU A 42 10.32 -0.11 -34.17
CA LEU A 42 10.84 0.45 -32.92
C LEU A 42 11.00 1.98 -32.98
N ALA A 43 11.45 2.52 -34.12
CA ALA A 43 11.56 3.96 -34.32
C ALA A 43 10.19 4.66 -34.28
N VAL A 44 9.18 4.10 -34.93
CA VAL A 44 7.81 4.66 -34.92
C VAL A 44 7.20 4.62 -33.52
N ILE A 45 7.36 3.51 -32.80
CA ILE A 45 6.85 3.39 -31.42
C ILE A 45 7.53 4.41 -30.50
N GLY A 46 8.84 4.61 -30.64
CA GLY A 46 9.58 5.61 -29.86
C GLY A 46 9.05 7.03 -30.08
N VAL A 47 8.81 7.42 -31.34
CA VAL A 47 8.27 8.74 -31.68
C VAL A 47 6.85 8.92 -31.16
N VAL A 48 6.00 7.90 -31.27
CA VAL A 48 4.61 7.95 -30.76
C VAL A 48 4.57 8.05 -29.24
N LEU A 49 5.40 7.29 -28.53
CA LEU A 49 5.51 7.39 -27.07
C LEU A 49 6.04 8.75 -26.63
N LEU A 50 7.02 9.31 -27.34
CA LEU A 50 7.54 10.65 -27.07
C LEU A 50 6.48 11.73 -27.33
N LEU A 51 5.66 11.58 -28.37
CA LEU A 51 4.53 12.48 -28.65
C LEU A 51 3.41 12.38 -27.62
N LEU A 52 3.11 11.17 -27.12
CA LEU A 52 2.08 10.98 -26.09
C LEU A 52 2.53 11.49 -24.71
N LEU A 53 3.80 11.26 -24.34
CA LEU A 53 4.33 11.71 -23.05
C LEU A 53 4.74 13.19 -23.06
N GLY A 54 5.26 13.71 -24.18
CA GLY A 54 5.64 15.12 -24.33
C GLY A 54 4.48 16.04 -24.72
N GLY A 55 3.50 15.55 -25.49
CA GLY A 55 2.39 16.34 -26.01
C GLY A 55 1.37 16.76 -24.95
N CYS A 56 1.10 15.90 -23.95
CA CYS A 56 0.19 16.27 -22.86
C CYS A 56 0.80 17.32 -21.92
N PHE A 57 2.13 17.37 -21.77
CA PHE A 57 2.78 18.30 -20.84
C PHE A 57 2.68 19.77 -21.31
N ALA A 58 2.76 20.01 -22.62
CA ALA A 58 2.64 21.38 -23.16
C ALA A 58 1.21 21.94 -23.05
N VAL A 59 0.18 21.11 -23.19
CA VAL A 59 -1.23 21.56 -23.09
C VAL A 59 -1.62 21.88 -21.65
N VAL A 60 -1.13 21.10 -20.67
CA VAL A 60 -1.43 21.33 -19.25
C VAL A 60 -0.75 22.60 -18.71
N VAL A 61 0.47 22.91 -19.15
CA VAL A 61 1.21 24.12 -18.71
C VAL A 61 0.64 25.40 -19.33
N VAL A 62 0.15 25.37 -20.58
CA VAL A 62 -0.44 26.56 -21.22
C VAL A 62 -1.88 26.83 -20.74
N ALA A 63 -2.63 25.80 -20.35
CA ALA A 63 -3.97 25.97 -19.78
C ALA A 63 -3.96 26.47 -18.33
N ALA A 64 -2.92 26.17 -17.55
CA ALA A 64 -2.81 26.61 -16.14
C ALA A 64 -2.60 28.13 -15.97
N ASN A 65 -1.99 28.81 -16.95
CA ASN A 65 -1.67 30.23 -16.81
C ASN A 65 -2.75 31.20 -17.31
N LYS A 66 -3.79 30.75 -18.05
CA LYS A 66 -4.90 31.61 -18.50
C LYS A 66 -6.19 31.50 -17.68
N GLY A 67 -6.37 30.42 -16.93
CA GLY A 67 -7.55 30.23 -16.08
C GLY A 67 -7.50 31.01 -14.77
N ALA A 68 -6.30 31.27 -14.23
CA ALA A 68 -6.14 31.95 -12.95
C ALA A 68 -6.37 33.48 -13.03
N GLU A 69 -6.01 34.12 -14.14
CA GLU A 69 -6.14 35.58 -14.28
C GLU A 69 -7.60 36.02 -14.46
N GLU A 70 -8.41 35.31 -15.24
CA GLU A 70 -9.82 35.68 -15.48
C GLU A 70 -10.70 35.41 -14.25
N VAL A 71 -10.41 34.37 -13.48
CA VAL A 71 -11.10 34.08 -12.21
C VAL A 71 -10.80 35.15 -11.16
N ASN A 72 -9.54 35.58 -11.02
CA ASN A 72 -9.18 36.67 -10.10
C ASN A 72 -9.82 38.01 -10.49
N LYS A 73 -9.96 38.29 -11.79
CA LYS A 73 -10.59 39.52 -12.29
C LYS A 73 -12.09 39.53 -12.04
N ALA A 74 -12.75 38.38 -12.20
CA ALA A 74 -14.15 38.20 -11.85
C ALA A 74 -14.40 38.33 -10.33
N ILE A 75 -13.51 37.76 -9.50
CA ILE A 75 -13.59 37.87 -8.03
C ILE A 75 -13.37 39.33 -7.56
N SER A 76 -12.50 40.08 -8.23
CA SER A 76 -12.21 41.48 -7.88
C SER A 76 -13.35 42.46 -8.19
N GLN A 77 -14.32 42.07 -9.02
CA GLN A 77 -15.46 42.90 -9.41
C GLN A 77 -16.76 42.54 -8.69
N LEU A 78 -16.80 41.43 -7.97
CA LEU A 78 -17.88 41.15 -7.03
C LEU A 78 -17.61 42.02 -5.79
N THR A 79 -18.49 43.00 -5.57
CA THR A 79 -18.50 43.84 -4.37
C THR A 79 -18.21 42.98 -3.13
N PRO A 80 -17.28 43.39 -2.25
CA PRO A 80 -16.92 42.58 -1.10
C PRO A 80 -18.16 42.47 -0.19
N PHE A 81 -18.77 41.29 -0.17
CA PHE A 81 -19.38 40.83 1.07
C PHE A 81 -18.33 40.99 2.16
N PRO A 82 -18.69 41.36 3.41
CA PRO A 82 -17.73 41.36 4.49
C PRO A 82 -17.12 39.95 4.55
N SER A 83 -15.91 39.84 4.02
CA SER A 83 -15.05 38.69 4.19
C SER A 83 -14.72 38.71 5.67
N PHE A 84 -15.50 37.96 6.46
CA PHE A 84 -14.94 37.39 7.66
C PHE A 84 -13.64 36.72 7.21
N PRO A 85 -12.49 37.00 7.83
CA PRO A 85 -11.33 36.18 7.61
C PRO A 85 -11.77 34.77 8.01
N VAL A 86 -12.07 33.93 7.01
CA VAL A 86 -12.12 32.49 7.23
C VAL A 86 -10.66 32.12 7.30
N ASP A 87 -10.09 32.27 8.48
CA ASP A 87 -8.87 31.58 8.83
C ASP A 87 -9.19 30.09 8.59
N ALA A 88 -8.73 29.57 7.45
CA ALA A 88 -8.62 28.13 7.23
C ALA A 88 -7.61 27.48 8.21
N ASP A 89 -7.05 28.28 9.12
CA ASP A 89 -6.29 27.91 10.31
C ASP A 89 -7.19 27.97 11.56
N GLY A 90 -8.23 27.13 11.58
CA GLY A 90 -8.74 26.68 12.88
C GLY A 90 -7.62 26.05 13.71
N PRO A 91 -7.80 25.88 15.04
CA PRO A 91 -6.84 25.16 15.87
C PRO A 91 -6.48 23.81 15.24
N LYS A 92 -5.17 23.53 15.17
CA LYS A 92 -4.63 22.26 14.66
C LYS A 92 -4.03 21.49 15.81
N HIS A 93 -4.24 20.18 15.77
CA HIS A 93 -3.64 19.23 16.69
C HIS A 93 -2.54 18.44 16.00
N GLU A 94 -1.47 18.18 16.75
CA GLU A 94 -0.43 17.27 16.29
C GLU A 94 -0.90 15.83 16.51
N VAL A 95 -1.16 15.12 15.43
CA VAL A 95 -1.55 13.72 15.47
C VAL A 95 -0.40 12.82 15.09
N VAL A 96 -0.03 11.93 16.01
CA VAL A 96 1.05 10.96 15.83
C VAL A 96 0.48 9.55 15.74
N PHE A 97 0.73 8.89 14.62
CA PHE A 97 0.46 7.48 14.37
C PHE A 97 1.70 6.67 14.76
N GLU A 98 1.56 5.71 15.67
CA GLU A 98 2.65 4.86 16.12
C GLU A 98 2.30 3.39 15.96
N ALA A 99 3.28 2.59 15.54
CA ALA A 99 3.20 1.15 15.60
C ALA A 99 4.50 0.57 16.18
N GLU A 100 4.38 -0.35 17.12
CA GLU A 100 5.49 -1.03 17.76
C GLU A 100 5.32 -2.54 17.62
N GLY A 101 6.43 -3.23 17.43
CA GLY A 101 6.50 -4.66 17.37
C GLY A 101 7.24 -5.24 18.57
N ALA A 102 6.80 -6.40 19.04
CA ALA A 102 7.44 -7.17 20.09
C ALA A 102 7.40 -8.67 19.77
N GLY A 103 8.36 -9.43 20.30
CA GLY A 103 8.39 -10.89 20.16
C GLY A 103 8.53 -11.36 18.70
N GLY A 104 9.40 -10.73 17.91
CA GLY A 104 9.71 -11.09 16.52
C GLY A 104 8.90 -10.36 15.44
N ALA A 105 8.00 -9.45 15.85
CA ALA A 105 7.30 -8.57 14.93
C ALA A 105 8.20 -7.37 14.52
N ASP A 106 9.24 -7.60 13.71
CA ASP A 106 10.21 -6.55 13.36
C ASP A 106 9.73 -5.64 12.20
N SER A 107 8.68 -6.03 11.49
CA SER A 107 8.09 -5.24 10.40
C SER A 107 6.58 -5.44 10.29
N ALA A 108 5.93 -4.43 9.74
CA ALA A 108 4.53 -4.46 9.33
C ALA A 108 4.45 -4.76 7.83
N GLY A 109 3.60 -5.73 7.45
CA GLY A 109 3.35 -6.06 6.05
C GLY A 109 2.64 -4.92 5.34
N ASN A 110 1.71 -4.27 6.03
CA ASN A 110 0.98 -3.10 5.55
C ASN A 110 0.55 -2.23 6.73
N ILE A 111 0.76 -0.92 6.58
CA ILE A 111 0.23 0.13 7.45
C ILE A 111 -0.69 1.01 6.61
N THR A 112 -1.92 1.19 7.04
CA THR A 112 -2.86 2.16 6.47
C THR A 112 -3.23 3.17 7.54
N TYR A 113 -3.15 4.45 7.22
CA TYR A 113 -3.61 5.53 8.09
C TYR A 113 -4.54 6.46 7.34
N THR A 114 -5.58 6.90 8.05
CA THR A 114 -6.61 7.79 7.54
C THR A 114 -6.64 9.04 8.39
N SER A 115 -6.71 10.19 7.72
CA SER A 115 -6.83 11.51 8.33
C SER A 115 -7.92 12.27 7.57
N GLY A 116 -9.15 12.32 8.09
CA GLY A 116 -10.22 12.94 7.32
C GLY A 116 -10.59 12.08 6.12
N PHE A 117 -10.50 12.68 4.94
CA PHE A 117 -10.76 12.03 3.66
C PHE A 117 -9.49 11.48 3.00
N ASP A 118 -8.32 11.76 3.57
CA ASP A 118 -7.04 11.27 3.07
C ASP A 118 -6.76 9.88 3.62
N LEU A 119 -6.42 8.96 2.71
CA LEU A 119 -5.97 7.61 3.04
C LEU A 119 -4.58 7.39 2.44
N LYS A 120 -3.65 6.90 3.27
CA LYS A 120 -2.30 6.54 2.84
C LYS A 120 -1.96 5.13 3.29
N GLN A 121 -1.20 4.44 2.45
CA GLN A 121 -0.78 3.06 2.68
C GLN A 121 0.72 2.90 2.45
N GLU A 122 1.39 2.19 3.35
CA GLU A 122 2.82 1.89 3.30
C GLU A 122 3.01 0.38 3.52
N ALA A 123 3.77 -0.28 2.66
CA ALA A 123 3.98 -1.73 2.72
C ALA A 123 5.43 -2.06 3.13
N GLY A 124 5.62 -3.18 3.85
CA GLY A 124 6.93 -3.66 4.25
C GLY A 124 7.72 -2.69 5.15
N VAL A 125 7.04 -2.07 6.10
CA VAL A 125 7.60 -1.00 6.94
C VAL A 125 8.24 -1.61 8.18
N SER A 126 9.48 -1.23 8.51
CA SER A 126 10.13 -1.66 9.75
C SER A 126 9.42 -1.09 10.98
N LEU A 127 9.36 -1.88 12.05
CA LEU A 127 8.86 -1.44 13.37
C LEU A 127 10.07 -1.11 14.29
N PRO A 128 9.97 -0.08 15.14
CA PRO A 128 8.81 0.80 15.36
C PRO A 128 8.63 1.84 14.24
N PHE A 129 7.37 2.15 13.95
CA PHE A 129 6.94 3.15 12.98
C PHE A 129 6.33 4.37 13.68
N THR A 130 6.59 5.56 13.14
CA THR A 130 6.03 6.82 13.64
C THR A 130 5.78 7.80 12.50
N LYS A 131 4.58 8.40 12.45
CA LYS A 131 4.22 9.49 11.54
C LYS A 131 3.46 10.58 12.28
N SER A 132 3.91 11.83 12.15
CA SER A 132 3.22 13.01 12.68
C SER A 132 2.54 13.80 11.56
N GLN A 133 1.34 14.31 11.81
CA GLN A 133 0.56 15.15 10.90
C GLN A 133 -0.19 16.24 11.69
N GLN A 134 -0.26 17.46 11.15
CA GLN A 134 -1.06 18.53 11.71
C GLN A 134 -2.48 18.45 11.14
N LEU A 135 -3.46 18.16 11.98
CA LEU A 135 -4.85 17.99 11.58
C LEU A 135 -5.71 19.06 12.24
N ALA A 136 -6.65 19.65 11.49
CA ALA A 136 -7.57 20.63 12.04
C ALA A 136 -8.50 19.97 13.09
N GLU A 137 -8.89 20.73 14.11
CA GLU A 137 -9.98 20.36 15.01
C GLU A 137 -11.25 20.04 14.19
N GLY A 138 -12.00 19.03 14.62
CA GLY A 138 -13.18 18.52 13.92
C GLY A 138 -12.87 17.66 12.69
N THR A 139 -11.60 17.32 12.41
CA THR A 139 -11.27 16.37 11.33
C THR A 139 -11.97 15.04 11.61
N PRO A 140 -12.83 14.55 10.68
CA PRO A 140 -13.54 13.29 10.87
C PRO A 140 -12.57 12.13 10.71
N ILE A 141 -12.79 11.04 11.44
CA ILE A 141 -12.15 9.74 11.24
C ILE A 141 -10.61 9.83 11.13
N VAL A 142 -9.95 9.63 12.26
CA VAL A 142 -8.50 9.44 12.34
C VAL A 142 -8.25 7.99 12.72
N SER A 143 -7.68 7.20 11.81
CA SER A 143 -7.50 5.76 12.04
C SER A 143 -6.12 5.26 11.66
N LEU A 144 -5.71 4.18 12.33
CA LEU A 144 -4.48 3.46 12.07
C LEU A 144 -4.77 1.97 12.04
N TRP A 145 -4.41 1.35 10.93
CA TRP A 145 -4.46 -0.07 10.68
C TRP A 145 -3.04 -0.58 10.45
N VAL A 146 -2.63 -1.60 11.20
CA VAL A 146 -1.29 -2.20 11.09
C VAL A 146 -1.43 -3.70 11.04
N GLN A 147 -0.81 -4.32 10.04
CA GLN A 147 -0.67 -5.78 9.95
C GLN A 147 0.77 -6.18 10.19
N ASN A 148 0.99 -7.11 11.11
CA ASN A 148 2.27 -7.77 11.31
C ASN A 148 2.72 -8.51 10.03
N ALA A 149 3.99 -8.37 9.65
CA ALA A 149 4.56 -9.18 8.57
C ALA A 149 4.94 -10.59 9.02
N ALA A 150 5.18 -10.79 10.31
CA ALA A 150 5.64 -12.06 10.86
C ALA A 150 4.47 -13.02 11.16
N ASP A 151 4.80 -14.32 11.16
CA ASP A 151 3.92 -15.42 11.58
C ASP A 151 3.85 -15.57 13.13
N HIS A 152 4.52 -14.68 13.86
CA HIS A 152 4.52 -14.62 15.31
C HIS A 152 4.72 -13.17 15.79
N GLY A 153 4.66 -12.97 17.10
CA GLY A 153 4.87 -11.68 17.74
C GLY A 153 3.59 -10.89 17.96
N THR A 154 3.77 -9.69 18.51
CA THR A 154 2.72 -8.77 18.91
C THR A 154 2.97 -7.41 18.29
N VAL A 155 1.94 -6.85 17.66
CA VAL A 155 1.94 -5.47 17.18
C VAL A 155 1.03 -4.63 18.06
N THR A 156 1.53 -3.47 18.47
CA THR A 156 0.78 -2.46 19.23
C THR A 156 0.67 -1.20 18.39
N CYS A 157 -0.53 -0.66 18.22
CA CYS A 157 -0.76 0.58 17.47
C CYS A 157 -1.32 1.64 18.40
N ARG A 158 -0.93 2.89 18.19
CA ARG A 158 -1.39 4.05 18.97
C ARG A 158 -1.69 5.23 18.06
N ILE A 159 -2.68 6.01 18.46
CA ILE A 159 -2.88 7.37 17.97
C ILE A 159 -2.66 8.28 19.18
N LYS A 160 -1.74 9.23 19.04
CA LYS A 160 -1.53 10.32 19.99
C LYS A 160 -2.01 11.63 19.40
N VAL A 161 -2.59 12.47 20.23
CA VAL A 161 -3.00 13.84 19.88
C VAL A 161 -2.33 14.75 20.91
N ASP A 162 -1.55 15.71 20.44
CA ASP A 162 -0.75 16.63 21.26
C ASP A 162 0.09 15.92 22.32
N GLY A 163 0.74 14.82 21.92
CA GLY A 163 1.56 13.98 22.79
C GLY A 163 0.79 13.04 23.72
N LYS A 164 -0.54 13.11 23.80
CA LYS A 164 -1.37 12.22 24.63
C LYS A 164 -1.91 11.06 23.81
N THR A 165 -1.69 9.82 24.25
CA THR A 165 -2.32 8.63 23.65
C THR A 165 -3.84 8.68 23.84
N VAL A 166 -4.59 8.87 22.75
CA VAL A 166 -6.06 8.90 22.77
C VAL A 166 -6.65 7.52 22.47
N ARG A 167 -5.92 6.69 21.73
CA ARG A 167 -6.31 5.30 21.40
C ARG A 167 -5.10 4.41 21.32
N GLN A 168 -5.27 3.17 21.79
CA GLN A 168 -4.26 2.12 21.71
C GLN A 168 -4.93 0.76 21.58
N ALA A 169 -4.37 -0.11 20.75
CA ALA A 169 -4.75 -1.51 20.65
C ALA A 169 -3.50 -2.38 20.46
N LYS A 170 -3.65 -3.68 20.71
CA LYS A 170 -2.61 -4.68 20.46
C LYS A 170 -3.20 -5.90 19.79
N SER A 171 -2.39 -6.58 18.99
CA SER A 171 -2.75 -7.82 18.32
C SER A 171 -1.56 -8.77 18.33
N THR A 172 -1.80 -10.03 18.66
CA THR A 172 -0.76 -11.07 18.79
C THR A 172 -1.11 -12.24 17.90
N GLY A 173 -0.11 -12.79 17.22
CA GLY A 173 -0.26 -13.98 16.38
C GLY A 173 0.16 -13.76 14.94
N PRO A 174 0.07 -14.83 14.12
CA PRO A 174 0.50 -14.80 12.73
C PRO A 174 -0.28 -13.76 11.94
N TYR A 175 0.46 -12.81 11.34
CA TYR A 175 -0.11 -11.72 10.55
C TYR A 175 -1.16 -10.90 11.30
N GLY A 176 -1.00 -10.82 12.63
CA GLY A 176 -1.93 -10.13 13.53
C GLY A 176 -2.20 -8.70 13.07
N VAL A 177 -3.48 -8.33 13.09
CA VAL A 177 -3.95 -7.00 12.67
C VAL A 177 -4.37 -6.22 13.89
N CYS A 178 -3.84 -5.01 14.02
CA CYS A 178 -4.18 -4.06 15.06
C CYS A 178 -4.81 -2.81 14.43
N ARG A 179 -5.90 -2.33 15.04
CA ARG A 179 -6.72 -1.21 14.56
C ARG A 179 -7.04 -0.25 15.69
N VAL A 180 -6.87 1.04 15.45
CA VAL A 180 -7.35 2.11 16.34
C VAL A 180 -7.99 3.21 15.50
N GLN A 181 -9.04 3.82 16.04
CA GLN A 181 -9.78 4.90 15.38
C GLN A 181 -10.27 5.91 16.42
N VAL A 182 -10.26 7.17 16.00
CA VAL A 182 -10.91 8.32 16.64
C VAL A 182 -11.94 8.85 15.65
N ASP A 183 -13.18 9.01 16.06
CA ASP A 183 -14.27 9.39 15.16
C ASP A 183 -14.22 10.87 14.76
N SER A 184 -13.69 11.72 15.64
CA SER A 184 -13.51 13.16 15.44
C SER A 184 -12.38 13.67 16.35
N LEU A 185 -11.55 14.58 15.84
CA LEU A 185 -10.51 15.24 16.65
C LEU A 185 -11.09 16.42 17.43
N GLY A 186 -11.11 16.33 18.77
CA GLY A 186 -11.43 17.47 19.64
C GLY A 186 -12.80 17.45 20.33
N GLU A 187 -13.62 16.40 20.14
CA GLU A 187 -14.86 16.20 20.92
C GLU A 187 -14.63 15.71 22.37
#